data_AF-A0A1D6KII7-F1
#
_entry.id   AF-A0A1D6KII7-F1
#
_cell.length_a   1.000
_cell.length_b   1.000
_cell.length_c   1.000
_cell.angle_alpha   90.00
_cell.angle_beta   90.00
_cell.angle_gamma   90.00
#
_symmetry.space_group_name_H-M   'P 1'
#
loop_
_entity.id
_entity.type
_entity.pdbx_description
1 polymer ?
#
loop_
_entity_poly.entity_id
_entity_poly.type
_entity_poly.pdbx_seq_one_letter_code
_entity_poly.pdbx_strand_id
1 'polypeptide(L)'
;MADYVYGPGRTHLFMPGPVNIPDPVIRAMNGQNEDYRSPAVPALTKVLLEDVKKIFKTTTGTPFMIPTTGMGAWESALTNTLSRATGSCPSSSGSSACCESTSSGLLSG
;
A
#
# COMPACT_ATOMS: atom_id res chain seq x y z
N MET A 1 25.70 -7.82 7.42
CA MET A 1 24.57 -8.79 7.36
C MET A 1 23.71 -8.48 6.13
N ALA A 2 24.31 -8.50 4.95
CA ALA A 2 23.64 -8.42 3.65
C ALA A 2 24.33 -9.36 2.65
N ASP A 3 24.90 -10.45 3.17
CA ASP A 3 25.69 -11.43 2.44
C ASP A 3 24.99 -12.80 2.43
N TYR A 4 23.66 -12.86 2.55
CA TYR A 4 23.01 -14.10 2.97
C TYR A 4 22.95 -15.20 1.90
N VAL A 5 23.05 -14.86 0.61
CA VAL A 5 23.49 -15.76 -0.49
C VAL A 5 24.08 -14.86 -1.59
N TYR A 6 25.38 -14.61 -1.54
CA TYR A 6 26.06 -13.76 -2.53
C TYR A 6 26.25 -14.51 -3.85
N GLY A 7 25.73 -13.96 -4.95
CA GLY A 7 26.00 -14.39 -6.32
C GLY A 7 26.69 -13.28 -7.11
N PRO A 8 27.56 -13.59 -8.08
CA PRO A 8 28.26 -12.57 -8.86
C PRO A 8 27.27 -11.77 -9.73
N GLY A 9 27.45 -10.44 -9.81
CA GLY A 9 26.65 -9.54 -10.64
C GLY A 9 25.46 -8.89 -9.93
N ARG A 10 24.63 -8.16 -10.69
CA ARG A 10 23.39 -7.55 -10.16
C ARG A 10 22.27 -8.59 -10.18
N THR A 11 21.53 -8.73 -9.08
CA THR A 11 20.35 -9.61 -9.04
C THR A 11 19.33 -9.19 -10.11
N HIS A 12 18.85 -10.17 -10.88
CA HIS A 12 17.81 -9.97 -11.88
C HIS A 12 16.46 -10.41 -11.32
N LEU A 13 15.72 -9.47 -10.73
CA LEU A 13 14.39 -9.71 -10.17
C LEU A 13 13.32 -9.56 -11.27
N PHE A 14 12.63 -10.66 -11.60
CA PHE A 14 11.52 -10.71 -12.58
C PHE A 14 10.17 -11.18 -12.00
N MET A 15 10.08 -11.33 -10.68
CA MET A 15 8.82 -11.64 -9.99
C MET A 15 7.85 -10.45 -10.11
N PRO A 16 6.52 -10.66 -10.22
CA PRO A 16 5.51 -9.59 -10.35
C PRO A 16 5.30 -8.75 -9.07
N GLY A 17 6.34 -8.56 -8.26
CA GLY A 17 6.31 -7.83 -6.99
C GLY A 17 6.98 -8.66 -5.88
N PRO A 18 7.96 -8.10 -5.14
CA PRO A 18 8.56 -6.76 -5.27
C PRO A 18 9.41 -6.59 -6.55
N VAL A 19 9.53 -5.35 -7.04
CA VAL A 19 10.25 -4.99 -8.29
C VAL A 19 11.54 -4.22 -8.01
N ASN A 20 12.42 -4.13 -9.01
CA ASN A 20 13.66 -3.35 -8.91
C ASN A 20 13.37 -1.86 -8.69
N ILE A 21 13.98 -1.28 -7.65
CA ILE A 21 13.85 0.15 -7.30
C ILE A 21 14.89 0.96 -8.07
N PRO A 22 14.54 2.11 -8.66
CA PRO A 22 15.50 2.99 -9.32
C PRO A 22 16.41 3.71 -8.31
N ASP A 23 17.69 3.88 -8.66
CA ASP A 23 18.72 4.44 -7.76
C ASP A 23 18.37 5.81 -7.13
N PRO A 24 17.73 6.78 -7.83
CA PRO A 24 17.32 8.04 -7.21
C PRO A 24 16.35 7.86 -6.04
N VAL A 25 15.47 6.85 -6.09
CA VAL A 25 14.52 6.57 -5.01
C VAL A 25 15.23 5.96 -3.80
N ILE A 26 16.21 5.08 -4.02
CA ILE A 26 17.05 4.54 -2.94
C ILE A 26 17.79 5.68 -2.23
N ARG A 27 18.35 6.63 -2.99
CA ARG A 27 19.03 7.80 -2.43
C ARG A 27 18.08 8.70 -1.65
N ALA A 28 16.86 8.92 -2.14
CA ALA A 28 15.87 9.72 -1.45
C ALA A 28 15.40 9.09 -0.12
N MET A 29 15.33 7.75 -0.05
CA MET A 29 14.99 7.04 1.19
C MET A 29 16.15 6.94 2.19
N ASN A 30 17.40 7.16 1.73
CA ASN A 30 18.58 7.13 2.60
C ASN A 30 18.75 8.46 3.35
N GLY A 31 17.78 8.78 4.21
CA GLY A 31 17.76 9.94 5.09
C GLY A 31 17.62 9.55 6.55
N GLN A 32 17.91 10.50 7.45
CA GLN A 32 17.59 10.35 8.87
C GLN A 32 16.10 10.59 9.12
N ASN A 33 15.58 10.06 10.21
CA ASN A 33 14.21 10.34 10.62
C ASN A 33 14.05 11.83 10.95
N GLU A 34 12.97 12.43 10.48
CA GLU A 34 12.58 13.80 10.77
C GLU A 34 11.35 13.83 11.68
N ASP A 35 11.14 14.94 12.39
CA ASP A 35 9.90 15.17 13.13
C ASP A 35 8.76 15.41 12.13
N TYR A 36 7.75 14.54 12.13
CA TYR A 36 6.58 14.65 11.26
C TYR A 36 5.71 15.89 11.54
N ARG A 37 5.86 16.50 12.73
CA ARG A 37 5.16 17.75 13.08
C ARG A 37 5.91 18.99 12.60
N SER A 38 7.16 18.85 12.14
CA SER A 38 7.91 19.92 11.50
C SER A 38 7.17 20.41 10.26
N PRO A 39 7.19 21.72 9.93
CA PRO A 39 6.50 22.27 8.76
C PRO A 39 6.96 21.66 7.42
N ALA A 40 8.14 21.04 7.37
CA ALA A 40 8.66 20.38 6.17
C ALA A 40 7.80 19.19 5.71
N VAL A 41 7.31 18.38 6.65
CA VAL A 41 6.58 17.14 6.32
C VAL A 41 5.17 17.43 5.77
N PRO A 42 4.33 18.30 6.37
CA PRO A 42 3.05 18.70 5.77
C PRO A 42 3.20 19.36 4.39
N ALA A 43 4.26 20.16 4.18
CA ALA A 43 4.55 20.76 2.89
C ALA A 43 4.84 19.69 1.82
N LEU A 44 5.65 18.68 2.16
CA LEU A 44 5.92 17.53 1.30
C LEU A 44 4.65 16.72 1.02
N THR A 45 3.87 16.38 2.06
CA THR A 45 2.64 15.60 1.93
C THR A 45 1.63 16.28 1.00
N LYS A 46 1.51 17.61 1.07
CA LYS A 46 0.59 18.37 0.20
C LYS A 46 0.93 18.22 -1.29
N VAL A 47 2.23 18.31 -1.64
CA VAL A 47 2.68 18.13 -3.02
C VAL A 47 2.42 16.70 -3.49
N LEU A 48 2.75 15.71 -2.66
CA LEU A 48 2.52 14.30 -2.98
C LEU A 48 1.04 13.99 -3.23
N LEU A 49 0.13 14.51 -2.42
CA LEU A 49 -1.31 14.29 -2.61
C LEU A 49 -1.83 14.87 -3.93
N GLU A 50 -1.33 16.02 -4.37
CA GLU A 50 -1.71 16.60 -5.66
C GLU A 50 -1.11 15.84 -6.84
N ASP A 51 0.11 15.34 -6.74
CA ASP A 51 0.75 14.56 -7.81
C ASP A 51 0.15 13.16 -7.95
N VAL A 52 -0.29 12.54 -6.84
CA VAL A 52 -0.97 11.24 -6.86
C VAL A 52 -2.28 11.31 -7.67
N LYS A 53 -3.03 12.42 -7.59
CA LYS A 53 -4.23 12.62 -8.42
C LYS A 53 -3.95 12.53 -9.92
N LYS A 54 -2.77 13.01 -10.36
CA LYS A 54 -2.35 12.96 -11.77
C LYS A 54 -2.13 11.52 -12.23
N ILE A 55 -1.57 10.66 -11.38
CA ILE A 55 -1.35 9.24 -11.68
C ILE A 55 -2.69 8.51 -11.82
N PHE A 56 -3.62 8.75 -10.90
CA PHE A 56 -4.97 8.17 -10.95
C PHE A 56 -5.90 8.84 -11.96
N LYS A 57 -5.45 9.92 -12.62
CA LYS A 57 -6.22 10.72 -13.58
C LYS A 57 -7.57 11.20 -13.00
N THR A 58 -7.60 11.51 -11.72
CA THR A 58 -8.81 12.01 -11.03
C THR A 58 -8.68 13.50 -10.75
N THR A 59 -9.75 14.26 -11.00
CA THR A 59 -9.81 15.70 -10.68
C THR A 59 -10.62 15.97 -9.41
N THR A 60 -11.57 15.09 -9.09
CA THR A 60 -12.49 15.21 -7.95
C THR A 60 -12.17 14.29 -6.79
N GLY A 61 -11.30 13.28 -7.00
CA GLY A 61 -10.96 12.29 -5.98
C GLY A 61 -10.03 12.85 -4.91
N THR A 62 -10.25 12.42 -3.66
CA THR A 62 -9.35 12.72 -2.53
C THR A 62 -8.44 11.52 -2.29
N PRO A 63 -7.12 11.63 -2.57
CA PRO A 63 -6.19 10.56 -2.26
C PRO A 63 -5.86 10.53 -0.76
N PHE A 64 -5.61 9.33 -0.25
CA PHE A 64 -5.12 9.09 1.11
C PHE A 64 -3.86 8.22 1.03
N MET A 65 -2.80 8.62 1.75
CA MET A 65 -1.59 7.81 1.91
C MET A 65 -1.67 7.08 3.24
N ILE A 66 -1.81 5.76 3.20
CA ILE A 66 -1.93 4.91 4.39
C ILE A 66 -0.66 4.08 4.50
N PRO A 67 0.07 4.10 5.64
CA PRO A 67 1.27 3.30 5.85
C PRO A 67 0.89 1.82 6.05
N THR A 68 0.49 1.16 4.97
CA THR A 68 0.05 -0.24 4.95
C THR A 68 0.39 -0.90 3.63
N THR A 69 0.21 -2.21 3.55
CA THR A 69 0.36 -2.98 2.31
C THR A 69 -0.94 -2.90 1.49
N GLY A 70 -0.93 -3.46 0.28
CA GLY A 70 -2.13 -3.50 -0.56
C GLY A 70 -3.37 -4.09 0.15
N MET A 71 -3.18 -5.03 1.08
CA MET A 71 -4.27 -5.63 1.85
C MET A 71 -4.94 -4.63 2.79
N GLY A 72 -4.15 -3.85 3.54
CA GLY A 72 -4.75 -2.86 4.46
C GLY A 72 -5.39 -1.68 3.71
N ALA A 73 -4.97 -1.39 2.48
CA ALA A 73 -5.67 -0.43 1.62
C ALA A 73 -7.08 -0.91 1.27
N TRP A 74 -7.25 -2.21 0.97
CA TRP A 74 -8.56 -2.83 0.75
C TRP A 74 -9.44 -2.78 1.99
N GLU A 75 -8.91 -3.16 3.15
CA GLU A 75 -9.64 -3.08 4.43
C GLU A 75 -10.10 -1.65 4.72
N SER A 76 -9.23 -0.66 4.48
CA SER A 76 -9.54 0.76 4.66
C SER A 76 -10.66 1.23 3.73
N ALA A 77 -10.71 0.75 2.49
CA ALA A 77 -11.78 1.10 1.56
C ALA A 77 -13.13 0.52 2.00
N LEU A 78 -13.16 -0.77 2.37
CA LEU A 78 -14.39 -1.46 2.77
C LEU A 78 -14.94 -0.88 4.09
N THR A 79 -14.10 -0.73 5.11
CA THR A 79 -14.53 -0.23 6.43
C THR A 79 -15.02 1.21 6.42
N ASN A 80 -14.47 2.07 5.54
CA ASN A 80 -14.92 3.46 5.44
C ASN A 80 -16.19 3.64 4.59
N THR A 81 -16.45 2.74 3.63
CA THR A 81 -17.59 2.87 2.70
C THR A 81 -18.80 2.03 3.10
N LEU A 82 -18.58 0.91 3.80
CA LEU A 82 -19.62 -0.03 4.18
C LEU A 82 -19.89 0.05 5.68
N SER A 83 -21.08 0.53 6.04
CA SER A 83 -21.64 0.28 7.37
C SER A 83 -22.03 -1.19 7.47
N ARG A 84 -21.83 -1.81 8.65
CA ARG A 84 -22.11 -3.23 8.91
C ARG A 84 -23.62 -3.51 8.92
N ALA A 85 -24.26 -3.46 7.75
CA ALA A 85 -25.66 -3.79 7.55
C ALA A 85 -25.86 -4.48 6.18
N THR A 86 -26.30 -5.74 6.27
CA THR A 86 -27.10 -6.51 5.28
C THR A 86 -26.46 -6.95 3.95
N GLY A 87 -25.94 -8.19 3.95
CA GLY A 87 -26.47 -9.26 3.10
C GLY A 87 -25.81 -9.52 1.72
N SER A 88 -25.23 -10.72 1.59
CA SER A 88 -24.88 -11.48 0.36
C SER A 88 -23.57 -11.13 -0.38
N CYS A 89 -22.56 -12.00 -0.23
CA CYS A 89 -21.36 -12.05 -1.07
C CYS A 89 -21.68 -12.71 -2.43
N PRO A 90 -21.26 -12.15 -3.58
CA PRO A 90 -21.24 -12.86 -4.86
C PRO A 90 -19.96 -13.72 -4.97
N SER A 91 -20.15 -15.03 -5.06
CA SER A 91 -19.11 -16.01 -5.37
C SER A 91 -18.64 -15.86 -6.83
N SER A 92 -17.49 -15.25 -7.14
CA SER A 92 -16.82 -15.48 -8.45
C SER A 92 -15.40 -14.92 -8.69
N SER A 93 -14.65 -14.36 -7.74
CA SER A 93 -13.31 -13.83 -8.12
C SER A 93 -12.17 -14.02 -7.12
N GLY A 94 -11.22 -14.89 -7.48
CA GLY A 94 -9.81 -14.80 -7.12
C GLY A 94 -9.42 -15.04 -5.65
N SER A 95 -8.19 -15.50 -5.43
CA SER A 95 -7.63 -15.81 -4.10
C SER A 95 -7.65 -14.64 -3.10
N SER A 96 -7.80 -13.39 -3.56
CA SER A 96 -7.97 -12.22 -2.70
C SER A 96 -9.35 -12.14 -2.03
N ALA A 97 -10.41 -12.68 -2.64
CA ALA A 97 -11.75 -12.66 -2.06
C ALA A 97 -11.95 -13.67 -0.92
N CYS A 98 -11.12 -14.72 -0.85
CA CYS A 98 -11.25 -15.75 0.20
C CYS A 98 -10.86 -15.25 1.59
N CYS A 99 -9.89 -14.34 1.70
CA CYS A 99 -9.50 -13.75 3.00
C CYS A 99 -10.67 -13.03 3.70
N GLU A 100 -11.64 -12.54 2.93
CA GLU A 100 -12.84 -11.87 3.44
C GLU A 100 -13.83 -12.84 4.13
N SER A 101 -13.79 -14.13 3.80
CA SER A 101 -14.66 -15.14 4.44
C SER A 101 -14.09 -15.73 5.74
N THR A 102 -12.77 -15.77 5.89
CA THR A 102 -12.13 -16.54 6.97
C THR A 102 -12.09 -15.79 8.32
N SER A 103 -12.08 -14.46 8.33
CA SER A 103 -12.10 -13.69 9.60
C SER A 103 -13.46 -13.74 10.31
N SER A 104 -14.54 -14.00 9.57
CA SER A 104 -15.90 -14.09 10.12
C SER A 104 -16.25 -15.47 10.69
N GLY A 105 -15.47 -16.52 10.39
CA GLY A 105 -15.71 -17.89 10.87
C GLY A 105 -14.97 -18.28 12.15
N LEU A 106 -14.08 -17.42 12.67
CA LEU A 106 -13.21 -17.74 13.82
C LEU A 106 -13.67 -17.14 15.17
N LEU A 107 -14.86 -16.54 15.23
CA LEU A 107 -15.45 -16.00 16.47
C LEU A 107 -16.80 -16.63 16.83
N SER A 108 -17.22 -17.70 16.15
CA SER A 108 -18.29 -18.59 16.62
C SER A 108 -17.70 -19.96 16.94
N GLY A 109 -17.05 -20.03 18.10
CA GLY A 109 -16.53 -21.24 18.73
C GLY A 109 -16.22 -20.93 20.18
#